data_AF-A0A497L7T7-F1
#
_entry.id   AF-A0A497L7T7-F1
#
_cell.length_a   1.000
_cell.length_b   1.000
_cell.length_c   1.000
_cell.angle_alpha   90.00
_cell.angle_beta   90.00
_cell.angle_gamma   90.00
#
_symmetry.space_group_name_H-M   'P 1'
#
loop_
_entity.id
_entity.type
_entity.pdbx_description
1 polymer ?
#
loop_
_entity_poly.entity_id
_entity_poly.type
_entity_poly.pdbx_seq_one_letter_code
_entity_poly.pdbx_strand_id
1 'polypeptide(L)'
;MRALLVDCLGTLRGLRPATLDVIGAGPRAIAGVLEHFGCEVAVTTPGRALKARRRMRAYDILLLSAMSTDLAAAWRVARAWRELNDGPILLGGPACADPARAMERVGCDLCVIGEGEWALMELWSLGL
;
A
#
# COMPACT_ATOMS: atom_id res chain seq x y z
N MET A 1 -13.09 -9.04 -5.24
CA MET A 1 -12.21 -7.85 -5.28
C MET A 1 -10.77 -8.31 -5.35
N ARG A 2 -9.90 -7.56 -6.02
CA ARG A 2 -8.47 -7.82 -6.17
C ARG A 2 -7.68 -6.64 -5.65
N ALA A 3 -6.83 -6.87 -4.64
CA ALA A 3 -6.02 -5.86 -4.01
C ALA A 3 -4.56 -5.95 -4.43
N LEU A 4 -3.95 -4.81 -4.75
CA LEU A 4 -2.50 -4.69 -4.89
C LEU A 4 -1.93 -4.11 -3.60
N LEU A 5 -1.16 -4.90 -2.86
CA LEU A 5 -0.48 -4.47 -1.65
C LEU A 5 1.01 -4.26 -1.94
N VAL A 6 1.49 -3.03 -1.79
CA VAL A 6 2.89 -2.66 -2.07
C VAL A 6 3.60 -2.27 -0.77
N ASP A 7 4.55 -3.10 -0.38
CA ASP A 7 5.38 -2.86 0.80
C ASP A 7 6.55 -1.91 0.46
N CYS A 8 6.38 -0.62 0.76
CA CYS A 8 7.41 0.40 0.58
C CYS A 8 8.40 0.44 1.75
N LEU A 9 8.23 -0.37 2.80
CA LEU A 9 9.11 -0.32 3.96
C LEU A 9 10.56 -0.68 3.59
N GLY A 10 11.48 0.11 4.13
CA GLY A 10 12.91 -0.06 3.89
C GLY A 10 13.37 0.44 2.52
N THR A 11 12.56 1.26 1.84
CA THR A 11 12.96 1.96 0.61
C THR A 11 13.69 3.26 0.94
N LEU A 12 14.93 3.13 1.40
CA LEU A 12 15.82 4.26 1.69
C LEU A 12 15.94 5.19 0.47
N ARG A 13 15.34 6.39 0.55
CA ARG A 13 15.30 7.37 -0.54
C ARG A 13 14.74 6.81 -1.86
N GLY A 14 13.79 5.88 -1.78
CA GLY A 14 13.11 5.32 -2.94
C GLY A 14 13.82 4.16 -3.65
N LEU A 15 14.90 3.65 -3.05
CA LEU A 15 15.58 2.43 -3.48
C LEU A 15 15.52 1.39 -2.36
N ARG A 16 15.19 0.15 -2.70
CA ARG A 16 15.21 -0.98 -1.76
C ARG A 16 16.56 -1.70 -1.90
N PRO A 17 17.40 -1.74 -0.84
CA PRO A 17 18.60 -2.57 -0.85
C PRO A 17 18.25 -4.05 -1.03
N ALA A 18 19.05 -4.78 -1.82
CA ALA A 18 18.80 -6.21 -2.07
C ALA A 18 18.84 -7.08 -0.80
N THR A 19 19.57 -6.64 0.24
CA THR A 19 19.68 -7.30 1.54
C THR A 19 18.42 -7.16 2.41
N LEU A 20 17.46 -6.31 2.02
CA LEU A 20 16.19 -6.07 2.71
C LEU A 20 14.98 -6.49 1.84
N ASP A 21 15.15 -7.43 0.89
CA ASP A 21 14.06 -7.86 -0.01
C ASP A 21 13.06 -8.84 0.66
N VAL A 22 12.68 -8.56 1.91
CA VAL A 22 11.67 -9.34 2.65
C VAL A 22 10.45 -8.46 2.91
N ILE A 23 9.26 -8.98 2.67
CA ILE A 23 8.02 -8.26 2.99
C ILE A 23 7.80 -8.28 4.50
N GLY A 24 7.55 -7.09 5.08
CA GLY A 24 7.32 -6.93 6.52
C GLY A 24 6.16 -7.76 7.06
N ALA A 25 6.12 -7.99 8.38
CA ALA A 25 5.03 -8.73 9.03
C ALA A 25 3.68 -8.01 8.89
N GLY A 26 3.64 -6.68 9.08
CA GLY A 26 2.41 -5.88 8.94
C GLY A 26 1.74 -6.04 7.57
N PRO A 27 2.42 -5.75 6.44
CA PRO A 27 1.91 -6.02 5.10
C PRO A 27 1.34 -7.44 4.89
N ARG A 28 1.98 -8.47 5.48
CA ARG A 28 1.50 -9.85 5.42
C ARG A 28 0.26 -10.10 6.28
N ALA A 29 0.18 -9.49 7.46
CA ALA A 29 -1.00 -9.57 8.32
C ALA A 29 -2.22 -8.93 7.63
N ILE A 30 -2.04 -7.73 7.04
CA ILE A 30 -3.07 -7.06 6.24
C ILE A 30 -3.52 -7.91 5.05
N ALA A 31 -2.58 -8.53 4.33
CA ALA A 31 -2.94 -9.46 3.26
C ALA A 31 -3.80 -10.63 3.77
N GLY A 32 -3.41 -11.24 4.90
CA GLY A 32 -4.18 -12.32 5.51
C GLY A 32 -5.59 -11.91 5.95
N VAL A 33 -5.77 -10.69 6.46
CA VAL A 33 -7.10 -10.13 6.79
C VAL A 33 -7.96 -9.99 5.54
N LEU A 34 -7.41 -9.42 4.45
CA LEU A 34 -8.14 -9.27 3.19
C LEU A 34 -8.49 -10.63 2.56
N GLU A 35 -7.54 -11.57 2.58
CA GLU A 35 -7.75 -12.95 2.09
C GLU A 35 -8.84 -13.67 2.89
N HIS A 36 -8.91 -13.46 4.21
CA HIS A 36 -9.96 -14.00 5.06
C HIS A 36 -11.37 -13.58 4.61
N PHE A 37 -11.51 -12.37 4.05
CA PHE A 37 -12.77 -11.87 3.48
C PHE A 37 -12.97 -12.19 1.99
N GLY A 38 -12.12 -13.04 1.40
CA GLY A 38 -12.22 -13.46 0.00
C GLY A 38 -11.68 -12.45 -1.01
N CYS A 39 -10.84 -11.49 -0.58
CA CYS A 39 -10.10 -10.62 -1.48
C CYS A 39 -8.88 -11.36 -2.05
N GLU A 40 -8.67 -11.28 -3.37
CA GLU A 40 -7.41 -11.75 -3.97
C GLU A 40 -6.32 -10.69 -3.75
N VAL A 41 -5.28 -11.01 -2.96
CA VAL A 41 -4.22 -10.05 -2.64
C VAL A 41 -2.92 -10.39 -3.37
N ALA A 42 -2.39 -9.43 -4.13
CA ALA A 42 -1.04 -9.52 -4.65
C ALA A 42 -0.11 -8.65 -3.81
N VAL A 43 0.86 -9.27 -3.12
CA VAL A 43 1.86 -8.54 -2.34
C VAL A 43 3.15 -8.38 -3.14
N THR A 44 3.69 -7.15 -3.17
CA THR A 44 4.89 -6.84 -3.96
C THR A 44 5.69 -5.68 -3.38
N THR A 45 6.81 -5.36 -4.02
CA THR A 45 7.66 -4.21 -3.68
C THR A 45 7.49 -3.08 -4.70
N PRO A 46 7.80 -1.82 -4.36
CA PRO A 46 7.63 -0.69 -5.27
C PRO A 46 8.34 -0.87 -6.61
N GLY A 47 9.57 -1.41 -6.60
CA GLY A 47 10.33 -1.65 -7.82
C GLY A 47 9.66 -2.68 -8.73
N ARG A 48 9.13 -3.77 -8.17
CA ARG A 48 8.40 -4.80 -8.93
C ARG A 48 7.06 -4.26 -9.44
N ALA A 49 6.32 -3.52 -8.61
CA ALA A 49 5.08 -2.87 -8.99
C ALA A 49 5.27 -1.91 -10.18
N LEU A 50 6.27 -1.03 -10.10
CA LEU A 50 6.59 -0.06 -11.15
C LEU A 50 7.08 -0.73 -12.44
N LYS A 51 7.85 -1.83 -12.36
CA LYS A 51 8.22 -2.62 -13.55
C LYS A 51 7.01 -3.30 -14.19
N ALA A 52 6.06 -3.77 -13.38
CA ALA A 52 4.84 -4.44 -13.82
C ALA A 52 3.65 -3.48 -13.97
N ARG A 53 3.90 -2.18 -14.15
CA ARG A 53 2.90 -1.11 -14.02
C ARG A 53 1.59 -1.35 -14.80
N ARG A 54 1.66 -1.87 -16.03
CA ARG A 54 0.45 -2.16 -16.83
C ARG A 54 -0.50 -3.17 -16.17
N ARG A 55 0.03 -4.06 -15.32
CA ARG A 55 -0.76 -5.06 -14.58
C ARG A 55 -1.57 -4.43 -13.44
N MET A 56 -1.28 -3.17 -13.04
CA MET A 56 -2.05 -2.46 -12.02
C MET A 56 -3.53 -2.32 -12.39
N ARG A 57 -3.88 -2.29 -13.69
CA ARG A 57 -5.26 -2.22 -14.19
C ARG A 57 -6.17 -3.37 -13.79
N ALA A 58 -5.59 -4.46 -13.30
CA ALA A 58 -6.31 -5.68 -12.97
C ALA A 58 -6.74 -5.73 -11.49
N TYR A 59 -6.48 -4.67 -10.73
CA TYR A 59 -6.79 -4.56 -9.31
C TYR A 59 -7.77 -3.42 -9.06
N ASP A 60 -8.57 -3.57 -8.02
CA ASP A 60 -9.64 -2.63 -7.65
C ASP A 60 -9.15 -1.60 -6.61
N ILE A 61 -8.21 -1.99 -5.75
CA ILE A 61 -7.69 -1.20 -4.62
C ILE A 61 -6.17 -1.29 -4.53
N LEU A 62 -5.53 -0.18 -4.17
CA LEU A 62 -4.11 -0.09 -3.86
C LEU A 62 -3.90 0.12 -2.36
N LEU A 63 -3.14 -0.78 -1.74
CA LEU A 63 -2.66 -0.62 -0.37
C LEU A 63 -1.16 -0.37 -0.37
N LEU A 64 -0.71 0.62 0.40
CA LEU A 64 0.68 1.01 0.54
C LEU A 64 1.09 0.92 2.01
N SER A 65 2.27 0.38 2.29
CA SER A 65 2.89 0.43 3.63
C SER A 65 4.19 1.22 3.57
N ALA A 66 4.34 2.25 4.40
CA ALA A 66 5.52 3.13 4.37
C ALA A 66 5.90 3.70 5.74
N MET A 67 7.20 3.98 5.93
CA MET A 67 7.68 4.94 6.93
C MET A 67 7.81 6.33 6.29
N SER A 68 8.01 7.38 7.09
CA SER A 68 8.16 8.75 6.59
C SER A 68 9.32 8.90 5.58
N THR A 69 10.38 8.08 5.71
CA THR A 69 11.51 8.03 4.77
C THR A 69 11.20 7.36 3.44
N ASP A 70 10.13 6.56 3.39
CA ASP A 70 9.72 5.75 2.23
C ASP A 70 8.63 6.44 1.39
N LEU A 71 8.13 7.62 1.83
CA LEU A 71 7.04 8.35 1.18
C LEU A 71 7.31 8.64 -0.30
N ALA A 72 8.58 8.85 -0.70
CA ALA A 72 8.94 9.02 -2.10
C ALA A 72 8.66 7.77 -2.95
N ALA A 73 8.85 6.56 -2.40
CA ALA A 73 8.49 5.32 -3.09
C ALA A 73 6.97 5.14 -3.17
N ALA A 74 6.27 5.38 -2.05
CA ALA A 74 4.81 5.32 -1.99
C ALA A 74 4.17 6.27 -3.01
N TRP A 75 4.64 7.52 -3.09
CA TRP A 75 4.19 8.52 -4.07
C TRP A 75 4.38 8.04 -5.51
N ARG A 76 5.54 7.45 -5.86
CA ARG A 76 5.79 6.95 -7.22
C ARG A 76 4.80 5.86 -7.62
N VAL A 77 4.46 4.98 -6.69
CA VAL A 77 3.48 3.91 -6.91
C VAL A 77 2.06 4.48 -7.00
N ALA A 78 1.68 5.37 -6.08
CA ALA A 78 0.38 6.04 -6.08
C ALA A 78 0.13 6.83 -7.37
N ARG A 79 1.13 7.58 -7.84
CA ARG A 79 1.06 8.29 -9.13
C ARG A 79 0.89 7.33 -10.30
N ALA A 80 1.66 6.23 -10.32
CA ALA A 80 1.55 5.23 -11.38
C ALA A 80 0.17 4.56 -11.40
N TRP A 81 -0.42 4.36 -10.23
CA TRP A 81 -1.78 3.88 -10.04
C TRP A 81 -2.81 4.86 -10.58
N ARG A 82 -2.78 6.14 -10.18
CA ARG A 82 -3.73 7.17 -10.63
C ARG A 82 -3.74 7.39 -12.13
N GLU A 83 -2.61 7.22 -12.79
CA GLU A 83 -2.51 7.30 -14.25
C GLU A 83 -3.19 6.10 -14.96
N LEU A 84 -3.60 5.04 -14.23
CA LEU A 84 -4.16 3.79 -14.79
C LEU A 84 -5.50 3.36 -14.17
N ASN A 85 -5.80 3.79 -12.96
CA ASN A 85 -6.91 3.36 -12.12
C ASN A 85 -7.49 4.52 -11.31
N ASP A 86 -8.81 4.49 -11.13
CA ASP A 86 -9.54 5.43 -10.26
C ASP A 86 -9.86 4.83 -8.88
N GLY A 87 -9.48 3.57 -8.64
CA GLY A 87 -9.72 2.87 -7.38
C GLY A 87 -9.01 3.50 -6.18
N PRO A 88 -9.47 3.19 -4.95
CA PRO A 88 -8.97 3.83 -3.74
C PRO A 88 -7.51 3.45 -3.42
N ILE A 89 -6.81 4.39 -2.79
CA ILE A 89 -5.45 4.23 -2.29
C ILE A 89 -5.48 4.35 -0.77
N LEU A 90 -5.14 3.26 -0.08
CA LEU A 90 -4.99 3.21 1.36
C LEU A 90 -3.51 3.21 1.72
N LEU A 91 -3.11 4.08 2.64
CA LEU A 91 -1.77 4.13 3.18
C LEU A 91 -1.78 3.68 4.65
N GLY A 92 -0.86 2.79 5.00
CA GLY A 92 -0.58 2.37 6.36
C GLY A 92 0.91 2.45 6.70
N GLY A 93 1.24 1.98 7.90
CA GLY A 93 2.59 2.00 8.44
C GLY A 93 2.95 3.30 9.15
N PRO A 94 4.16 3.40 9.72
CA PRO A 94 4.55 4.50 10.61
C PRO A 94 4.45 5.91 10.01
N ALA A 95 4.44 6.03 8.68
CA ALA A 95 4.22 7.31 8.01
C ALA A 95 2.88 7.97 8.41
N CYS A 96 1.86 7.18 8.74
CA CYS A 96 0.52 7.66 9.07
C CYS A 96 0.42 8.30 10.46
N ALA A 97 1.49 8.29 11.26
CA ALA A 97 1.56 9.07 12.50
C ALA A 97 1.45 10.58 12.27
N ASP A 98 1.78 11.05 11.05
CA ASP A 98 1.50 12.40 10.56
C ASP A 98 0.62 12.29 9.29
N PRO A 99 -0.71 12.10 9.46
CA PRO A 99 -1.60 11.75 8.36
C PRO A 99 -1.74 12.88 7.34
N ALA A 100 -1.73 14.15 7.77
CA ALA A 100 -1.82 15.30 6.88
C ALA A 100 -0.64 15.33 5.90
N ARG A 101 0.59 15.18 6.41
CA ARG A 101 1.79 15.09 5.57
C ARG A 101 1.79 13.86 4.70
N ALA A 102 1.34 12.71 5.23
CA ALA A 102 1.32 11.46 4.48
C ALA A 102 0.36 11.54 3.28
N MET A 103 -0.85 12.06 3.50
CA MET A 103 -1.84 12.28 2.44
C MET A 103 -1.36 13.27 1.40
N GLU A 104 -0.80 14.42 1.81
CA GLU A 104 -0.26 15.43 0.90
C GLU A 104 0.87 14.86 0.02
N ARG A 105 1.79 14.10 0.63
CA ARG A 105 2.97 13.58 -0.07
C ARG A 105 2.65 12.42 -1.02
N VAL A 106 1.69 11.56 -0.66
CA VAL A 106 1.39 10.35 -1.42
C VAL A 106 0.22 10.56 -2.38
N GLY A 107 -0.75 11.40 -2.03
CA GLY A 107 -2.03 11.51 -2.73
C GLY A 107 -2.93 10.29 -2.51
N CYS A 108 -2.89 9.70 -1.32
CA CYS A 108 -3.78 8.61 -0.93
C CYS A 108 -5.15 9.13 -0.46
N ASP A 109 -6.16 8.27 -0.52
CA ASP A 109 -7.54 8.63 -0.12
C ASP A 109 -7.74 8.43 1.39
N LEU A 110 -7.03 7.47 1.99
CA LEU A 110 -7.17 7.13 3.40
C LEU A 110 -5.80 6.78 4.01
N CYS A 111 -5.59 7.25 5.24
CA CYS A 111 -4.45 6.88 6.08
C CYS A 111 -4.95 6.08 7.28
N VAL A 112 -4.32 4.93 7.54
CA VAL A 112 -4.61 4.08 8.69
C VAL A 112 -3.57 4.35 9.78
N ILE A 113 -4.03 4.87 10.93
CA ILE A 113 -3.17 5.19 12.07
C ILE A 113 -3.13 3.98 13.02
N GLY A 114 -1.92 3.52 13.35
CA GLY A 114 -1.73 2.33 14.20
C GLY A 114 -1.82 1.03 13.41
N GLU A 115 -2.34 -0.01 14.05
CA GLU A 115 -2.53 -1.34 13.46
C GLU A 115 -3.77 -1.35 12.56
N GLY A 116 -3.62 -1.89 11.35
CA GLY A 116 -4.62 -1.72 10.30
C GLY A 116 -5.63 -2.85 10.17
N GLU A 117 -5.44 -3.96 10.88
CA GLU A 117 -6.26 -5.16 10.76
C GLU A 117 -7.73 -4.87 11.07
N TRP A 118 -8.01 -4.30 12.25
CA TRP A 118 -9.37 -3.97 12.67
C TRP A 118 -10.01 -2.87 11.80
N ALA A 119 -9.24 -1.83 11.47
CA ALA A 119 -9.72 -0.75 10.62
C ALA A 119 -10.11 -1.28 9.24
N LEU A 120 -9.34 -2.21 8.68
CA LEU A 120 -9.62 -2.80 7.38
C LEU A 120 -10.82 -3.76 7.42
N MET A 121 -10.99 -4.52 8.50
CA MET A 121 -12.19 -5.34 8.74
C MET A 121 -13.45 -4.47 8.75
N GLU A 122 -13.41 -3.33 9.46
CA GLU A 122 -14.52 -2.40 9.54
C GLU A 122 -14.81 -1.75 8.17
N LEU A 123 -13.79 -1.23 7.49
CA LEU A 123 -13.93 -0.64 6.16
C LEU A 123 -14.51 -1.64 5.17
N TRP A 124 -14.05 -2.90 5.16
CA TRP A 124 -14.59 -3.96 4.31
C TRP A 124 -16.09 -4.18 4.56
N SER A 125 -16.52 -4.19 5.82
CA SER A 125 -17.94 -4.35 6.17
C SER A 125 -18.81 -3.17 5.72
N LEU A 126 -18.21 -1.99 5.55
CA LEU A 126 -18.86 -0.77 5.05
C LEU A 126 -18.83 -0.66 3.52
N GLY A 127 -18.31 -1.67 2.82
CA GLY A 127 -18.28 -1.73 1.36
C GLY A 127 -17.05 -1.08 0.72
N LEU A 128 -15.93 -1.04 1.44
CA LEU A 128 -14.61 -0.81 0.84
C LEU A 128 -14.37 -1.77 -0.33
#